data_AF-A0ABC9TNT8-F1
#
_entry.id   AF-A0ABC9TNT8-F1
#
_cell.length_a   1.000
_cell.length_b   1.000
_cell.length_c   1.000
_cell.angle_alpha   90.00
_cell.angle_beta   90.00
_cell.angle_gamma   90.00
#
_symmetry.space_group_name_H-M   'P 1'
#
loop_
_entity.id
_entity.type
_entity.pdbx_description
1 polymer ?
#
loop_
_entity_poly.entity_id
_entity_poly.type
_entity_poly.pdbx_seq_one_letter_code
_entity_poly.pdbx_strand_id
1 'polypeptide(L)'
;MCYIQVAHSILSSFKGGNAMRKKKKSSFESSIHVYRAMARMTQQDLANRVGVSRQTIIQLERNKYNPSLLLAHDIANVFGVTIDDVFTFKETLNDDVEQEA
;
A
#
# COMPACT_ATOMS: atom_id res chain seq x y z
N MET A 1 -45.33 -10.78 -26.32
CA MET A 1 -44.77 -9.45 -26.67
C MET A 1 -43.89 -9.02 -25.51
N CYS A 2 -42.64 -9.42 -25.60
CA CYS A 2 -41.74 -9.62 -24.47
C CYS A 2 -40.90 -8.36 -24.22
N TYR A 3 -40.91 -7.86 -22.99
CA TYR A 3 -40.05 -6.78 -22.49
C TYR A 3 -38.54 -7.09 -22.65
N ILE A 4 -38.20 -8.32 -23.01
CA ILE A 4 -36.84 -8.82 -23.24
C ILE A 4 -36.28 -8.42 -24.62
N GLN A 5 -37.11 -8.18 -25.64
CA GLN A 5 -36.60 -7.96 -27.02
C GLN A 5 -35.99 -6.56 -27.23
N VAL A 6 -36.38 -5.55 -26.44
CA VAL A 6 -35.90 -4.17 -26.62
C VAL A 6 -34.56 -3.93 -25.92
N ALA A 7 -34.21 -4.71 -24.89
CA ALA A 7 -32.97 -4.55 -24.15
C ALA A 7 -31.71 -4.94 -24.96
N HIS A 8 -31.86 -5.74 -26.01
CA HIS A 8 -30.71 -6.26 -26.76
C HIS A 8 -30.19 -5.31 -27.87
N SER A 9 -30.86 -4.17 -28.12
CA SER A 9 -30.44 -3.21 -29.14
C SER A 9 -29.72 -1.97 -28.59
N ILE A 10 -29.64 -1.77 -27.26
CA ILE A 10 -29.04 -0.57 -26.65
C ILE A 10 -27.64 -0.84 -26.07
N LEU A 11 -27.19 -2.09 -25.98
CA LEU A 11 -25.91 -2.44 -25.31
C LEU A 11 -24.75 -2.83 -26.25
N SER A 12 -24.74 -2.38 -27.51
CA SER A 12 -23.67 -2.74 -28.47
C SER A 12 -22.65 -1.63 -28.78
N SER A 13 -22.78 -0.41 -28.22
CA SER A 13 -21.96 0.74 -28.68
C SER A 13 -21.09 1.43 -27.62
N PHE A 14 -20.79 0.81 -26.48
CA PHE A 14 -19.80 1.34 -25.53
C PHE A 14 -18.53 0.45 -25.46
N LYS A 15 -17.74 0.42 -26.54
CA LYS A 15 -16.33 -0.01 -26.47
C LYS A 15 -15.45 1.21 -26.27
N GLY A 16 -15.53 1.80 -25.07
CA GLY A 16 -14.52 2.74 -24.57
C GLY A 16 -13.36 1.96 -23.97
N GLY A 17 -12.35 1.65 -24.77
CA GLY A 17 -11.10 1.06 -24.28
C GLY A 17 -10.27 2.12 -23.55
N ASN A 18 -10.33 2.15 -22.22
CA ASN A 18 -9.40 2.95 -21.42
C ASN A 18 -8.02 2.28 -21.46
N ALA A 19 -7.09 2.86 -22.22
CA ALA A 19 -5.67 2.52 -22.15
C ALA A 19 -5.19 2.75 -20.71
N MET A 20 -4.88 1.66 -20.01
CA MET A 20 -4.41 1.71 -18.63
C MET A 20 -2.97 2.25 -18.60
N ARG A 21 -2.80 3.50 -18.17
CA ARG A 21 -1.48 4.11 -17.91
C ARG A 21 -0.71 3.21 -16.93
N LYS A 22 0.42 2.65 -17.35
CA LYS A 22 1.29 1.82 -16.48
C LYS A 22 1.66 2.66 -15.24
N LYS A 23 1.20 2.25 -14.05
CA LYS A 23 1.48 2.98 -12.80
C LYS A 23 2.95 2.76 -12.40
N LYS A 24 3.66 3.85 -12.09
CA LYS A 24 4.97 3.82 -11.40
C LYS A 24 4.81 2.98 -10.13
N LYS A 25 5.63 1.93 -9.98
CA LYS A 25 5.60 1.07 -8.80
C LYS A 25 6.45 1.75 -7.72
N SER A 26 5.83 2.29 -6.68
CA SER A 26 6.51 2.78 -5.48
C SER A 26 6.61 1.65 -4.44
N SER A 27 7.79 1.46 -3.84
CA SER A 27 7.99 0.50 -2.75
C SER A 27 8.57 1.19 -1.51
N PHE A 28 8.45 0.56 -0.35
CA PHE A 28 9.04 1.04 0.90
C PHE A 28 9.63 -0.12 1.71
N GLU A 29 10.53 0.20 2.64
CA GLU A 29 11.02 -0.70 3.68
C GLU A 29 10.62 -0.19 5.07
N SER A 30 10.19 -1.09 5.95
CA SER A 30 9.79 -0.79 7.32
C SER A 30 10.94 -0.94 8.32
N SER A 31 11.20 0.13 9.06
CA SER A 31 12.14 0.19 10.18
C SER A 31 11.46 0.01 11.55
N ILE A 32 10.19 -0.43 11.60
CA ILE A 32 9.41 -0.60 12.84
C ILE A 32 10.17 -1.41 13.89
N HIS A 33 10.84 -2.50 13.48
CA HIS A 33 11.58 -3.37 14.38
C HIS A 33 12.70 -2.64 15.13
N VAL A 34 13.38 -1.68 14.48
CA VAL A 34 14.44 -0.86 15.07
C VAL A 34 13.87 0.04 16.15
N TYR A 35 12.83 0.81 15.82
CA TYR A 35 12.18 1.72 16.76
C TYR A 35 11.57 0.97 17.96
N ARG A 36 10.98 -0.21 17.72
CA ARG A 36 10.47 -1.08 18.79
C ARG A 36 11.59 -1.52 19.74
N ALA A 37 12.75 -1.90 19.21
CA ALA A 37 13.89 -2.31 20.03
C ALA A 37 14.44 -1.14 20.87
N MET A 38 14.58 0.05 20.26
CA MET A 38 14.99 1.28 20.96
C MET A 38 14.03 1.65 22.09
N ALA A 39 12.73 1.48 21.86
CA ALA A 39 11.69 1.75 22.85
C ALA A 39 11.42 0.58 23.82
N ARG A 40 12.17 -0.53 23.74
CA ARG A 40 11.97 -1.76 24.53
C ARG A 40 10.52 -2.29 24.52
N MET A 41 9.83 -2.12 23.39
CA MET A 41 8.45 -2.60 23.22
C MET A 41 8.44 -4.00 22.61
N THR A 42 7.38 -4.78 22.84
CA THR A 42 7.06 -6.02 22.08
C THR A 42 6.16 -5.71 20.87
N GLN A 43 5.96 -6.67 19.96
CA GLN A 43 5.05 -6.49 18.82
C GLN A 43 3.61 -6.35 19.30
N GLN A 44 3.26 -7.04 20.38
CA GLN A 44 1.93 -6.95 21.00
C GLN A 44 1.72 -5.56 21.60
N ASP A 45 2.75 -4.97 22.24
CA ASP A 45 2.64 -3.63 22.81
C ASP A 45 2.35 -2.57 21.75
N LEU A 46 3.07 -2.62 20.62
CA LEU A 46 2.81 -1.71 19.50
C LEU A 46 1.42 -1.93 18.93
N ALA A 47 1.02 -3.20 18.73
CA ALA A 47 -0.29 -3.55 18.22
C ALA A 47 -1.42 -2.98 19.08
N ASN A 48 -1.29 -3.10 20.41
CA ASN A 48 -2.23 -2.55 21.38
C ASN A 48 -2.31 -1.01 21.31
N ARG A 49 -1.17 -0.33 21.12
CA ARG A 49 -1.11 1.14 21.05
C ARG A 49 -1.78 1.72 19.79
N VAL A 50 -1.65 1.02 18.65
CA VAL A 50 -2.19 1.49 17.36
C VAL A 50 -3.51 0.79 16.99
N GLY A 51 -4.08 -0.02 17.87
CA GLY A 51 -5.40 -0.62 17.70
C GLY A 51 -5.48 -1.68 16.59
N VAL A 52 -4.41 -2.45 16.36
CA VAL A 52 -4.37 -3.51 15.34
C VAL A 52 -4.02 -4.87 15.95
N SER A 53 -4.12 -5.93 15.15
CA SER A 53 -3.67 -7.25 15.58
C SER A 53 -2.14 -7.33 15.61
N ARG A 54 -1.58 -8.17 16.49
CA ARG A 54 -0.13 -8.48 16.47
C ARG A 54 0.33 -8.99 15.11
N GLN A 55 -0.52 -9.74 14.41
CA GLN A 55 -0.23 -10.25 13.08
C GLN A 55 -0.03 -9.13 12.05
N THR A 56 -0.79 -8.04 12.17
CA THR A 56 -0.64 -6.83 11.35
C THR A 56 0.75 -6.24 11.54
N ILE A 57 1.23 -6.10 12.78
CA ILE A 57 2.59 -5.62 13.06
C ILE A 57 3.65 -6.56 12.48
N ILE A 58 3.48 -7.89 12.61
CA ILE A 58 4.40 -8.86 12.00
C ILE A 58 4.47 -8.71 10.47
N GLN A 59 3.33 -8.53 9.81
CA GLN A 59 3.28 -8.36 8.36
C GLN A 59 3.92 -7.04 7.92
N LEU A 60 3.73 -5.97 8.70
CA LEU A 60 4.37 -4.67 8.45
C LEU A 60 5.88 -4.72 8.61
N GLU A 61 6.38 -5.36 9.68
CA GLU A 61 7.84 -5.53 9.89
C GLU A 61 8.49 -6.39 8.79
N ARG A 62 7.71 -7.26 8.13
CA ARG A 62 8.19 -8.11 7.02
C ARG A 62 7.93 -7.52 5.64
N ASN A 63 7.46 -6.27 5.55
CA ASN A 63 7.09 -5.59 4.30
C ASN A 63 6.10 -6.41 3.44
N LYS A 64 5.22 -7.18 4.08
CA LYS A 64 4.21 -8.03 3.43
C LYS A 64 2.84 -7.37 3.33
N TYR A 65 2.70 -6.18 3.90
CA TYR A 65 1.45 -5.44 3.95
C TYR A 65 1.73 -3.96 3.71
N ASN A 66 0.92 -3.33 2.85
CA ASN A 66 0.95 -1.89 2.64
C ASN A 66 0.00 -1.23 3.65
N PRO A 67 0.50 -0.49 4.66
CA PRO A 67 -0.37 0.16 5.63
C PRO A 67 -1.24 1.23 4.97
N SER A 68 -2.38 1.52 5.60
CA SER A 68 -3.08 2.78 5.32
C SER A 68 -2.24 3.96 5.83
N LEU A 69 -2.47 5.16 5.28
CA LEU A 69 -1.80 6.37 5.74
C LEU A 69 -2.02 6.62 7.24
N LEU A 70 -3.24 6.37 7.74
CA LEU A 70 -3.57 6.52 9.15
C LEU A 70 -2.76 5.57 10.02
N LEU A 71 -2.64 4.29 9.64
CA LEU A 71 -1.84 3.33 10.40
C LEU A 71 -0.35 3.70 10.39
N ALA A 72 0.18 4.16 9.25
CA ALA A 72 1.56 4.62 9.17
C ALA A 72 1.82 5.83 10.09
N HIS A 73 0.89 6.79 10.09
CA HIS A 73 0.92 7.95 10.97
C HIS A 73 0.84 7.58 12.46
N ASP A 74 -0.06 6.68 12.84
CA ASP A 74 -0.22 6.25 14.24
C ASP A 74 1.03 5.53 14.75
N ILE A 75 1.66 4.70 13.91
CA ILE A 75 2.93 4.05 14.23
C ILE A 75 4.04 5.09 14.43
N ALA A 76 4.15 6.06 13.53
CA ALA A 76 5.15 7.13 13.63
C ALA A 76 4.96 7.96 14.92
N ASN A 77 3.71 8.26 15.28
CA ASN A 77 3.37 8.96 16.52
C ASN A 77 3.73 8.19 17.78
N VAL A 78 3.58 6.86 17.79
CA VAL A 78 3.99 6.02 18.93
C VAL A 78 5.49 6.15 19.21
N PHE A 79 6.30 6.35 18.17
CA PHE A 79 7.75 6.51 18.27
C PHE A 79 8.21 7.97 18.35
N GLY A 80 7.31 8.94 18.10
CA GLY A 80 7.64 10.37 18.08
C GLY A 80 8.51 10.80 16.90
N VAL A 81 8.39 10.12 15.76
CA VAL A 81 9.16 10.38 14.52
C VAL A 81 8.22 10.61 13.34
N THR A 82 8.76 10.89 12.16
CA THR A 82 7.96 11.06 10.94
C THR A 82 7.65 9.72 10.26
N ILE A 83 6.74 9.73 9.29
CA ILE A 83 6.43 8.53 8.49
C ILE A 83 7.66 8.08 7.69
N ASP A 84 8.40 9.02 7.11
CA ASP A 84 9.59 8.73 6.30
C ASP A 84 10.72 8.10 7.11
N ASP A 85 10.79 8.41 8.42
CA ASP A 85 11.73 7.80 9.36
C ASP A 85 11.42 6.32 9.61
N VAL A 86 10.13 5.95 9.63
CA VAL A 86 9.66 4.57 9.87
C VAL A 86 9.59 3.76 8.58
N PHE A 87 9.19 4.39 7.47
CA PHE A 87 8.96 3.76 6.17
C PHE A 87 9.82 4.44 5.11
N THR A 88 10.95 3.82 4.78
CA THR A 88 11.88 4.37 3.79
C THR A 88 11.40 4.02 2.38
N PHE A 89 10.93 5.02 1.63
CA PHE A 89 10.47 4.84 0.26
C PHE A 89 11.63 4.70 -0.72
N LYS A 90 11.55 3.71 -1.62
CA LYS A 90 12.48 3.52 -2.73
C LYS A 90 11.78 3.92 -4.02
N GLU A 91 12.39 4.84 -4.75
CA GLU A 91 11.99 5.11 -6.12
C GLU A 91 12.53 4.00 -7.03
N THR A 92 11.64 3.22 -7.63
CA THR A 92 12.02 2.44 -8.81
C THR A 92 12.09 3.42 -9.97
N LEU A 93 13.30 3.72 -10.43
CA LEU A 93 13.49 4.38 -11.72
C LEU A 93 12.97 3.42 -12.79
N ASN A 94 12.03 3.89 -13.61
CA ASN A 94 11.62 3.15 -14.79
C ASN A 94 12.73 3.36 -15.82
N ASP A 95 13.61 2.38 -15.97
CA ASP A 95 14.53 2.34 -17.11
C ASP A 95 13.73 1.92 -18.36
N ASP A 96 12.86 2.83 -18.83
CA ASP A 96 12.42 2.82 -20.22
C ASP A 96 13.58 3.35 -21.08
N VAL A 97 14.72 2.65 -21.08
CA VAL A 97 15.68 2.75 -22.18
C VAL A 97 15.24 1.71 -23.19
N GLU A 98 14.41 2.14 -24.13
CA GLU A 98 14.29 1.47 -25.42
C GLU A 98 15.70 1.40 -26.01
N GLN A 99 16.39 0.27 -25.82
CA GLN A 99 17.56 -0.08 -26.64
C GLN A 99 17.00 -0.55 -27.99
N GLU A 100 16.65 0.40 -28.85
CA GLU A 100 16.70 0.15 -30.29
C GLU A 100 18.17 0.12 -30.71
N ALA A 101 18.63 -1.06 -31.11
CA ALA A 101 19.80 -1.26 -31.96
C ALA A 101 19.47 -2.34 -32.99
#